data_AF-A0A525BVR8-F1
#
_entry.id   AF-A0A525BVR8-F1
#
_cell.length_a   1.000
_cell.length_b   1.000
_cell.length_c   1.000
_cell.angle_alpha   90.00
_cell.angle_beta   90.00
_cell.angle_gamma   90.00
#
_symmetry.space_group_name_H-M   'P 1'
#
loop_
_entity.id
_entity.type
_entity.pdbx_description
1 polymer ?
#
loop_
_entity_poly.entity_id
_entity_poly.type
_entity_poly.pdbx_seq_one_letter_code
_entity_poly.pdbx_strand_id
1 'polypeptide(L)'
;MIDIDITLVIQFVIFIVTFLAMNFILIKPIREIIKKRDGLVSGMVEDAEKFADDAESKLANYEAQLAEARAAGVTERTTVKDQAMEEEKAILSKAADETAAELSAVRDQVAGDVKGAMDTLTGQVGSMAEKVAAKVLG
;
A
#
# COMPACT_ATOMS: atom_id res chain seq x y z
N MET A 1 51.77 -83.82 -21.49
CA MET A 1 52.34 -83.17 -20.29
C MET A 1 52.04 -81.69 -20.41
N ILE A 2 51.58 -81.05 -19.34
CA ILE A 2 51.54 -79.59 -19.30
C ILE A 2 52.97 -79.19 -18.97
N ASP A 3 53.75 -78.89 -20.00
CA ASP A 3 55.06 -78.29 -19.80
C ASP A 3 54.81 -76.84 -19.38
N ILE A 4 55.12 -76.54 -18.12
CA ILE A 4 55.10 -75.18 -17.59
C ILE A 4 56.31 -74.49 -18.18
N ASP A 5 56.12 -73.97 -19.39
CA ASP A 5 57.14 -73.26 -20.16
C ASP A 5 57.05 -71.74 -19.96
N ILE A 6 58.12 -71.05 -20.35
CA ILE A 6 58.21 -69.57 -20.40
C ILE A 6 57.02 -68.93 -21.15
N THR A 7 56.42 -69.65 -22.09
CA THR A 7 55.20 -69.24 -22.82
C THR A 7 54.02 -69.00 -21.88
N LEU A 8 53.85 -69.77 -20.80
CA LEU A 8 52.78 -69.57 -19.82
C LEU A 8 52.99 -68.27 -19.03
N VAL A 9 54.24 -67.95 -18.70
CA VAL A 9 54.62 -66.68 -18.05
C VAL A 9 54.40 -65.50 -18.99
N ILE A 10 54.79 -65.62 -20.26
CA ILE A 10 54.55 -64.59 -21.29
C ILE A 10 53.04 -64.36 -21.50
N GLN A 11 52.25 -65.43 -21.57
CA GLN A 11 50.80 -65.35 -21.71
C GLN A 11 50.15 -64.67 -20.50
N PHE A 12 50.63 -64.97 -19.29
CA PHE A 12 50.16 -64.33 -18.06
C PHE A 12 50.49 -62.84 -18.04
N VAL A 13 51.70 -62.45 -18.45
CA VAL A 13 52.10 -61.04 -18.58
C VAL A 13 51.22 -60.32 -19.61
N ILE A 14 50.97 -60.92 -20.78
CA ILE A 14 50.07 -60.34 -21.80
C ILE A 14 48.64 -60.18 -21.26
N PHE A 15 48.15 -61.16 -20.48
CA PHE A 15 46.83 -61.08 -19.85
C PHE A 15 46.76 -59.93 -18.83
N ILE A 16 47.77 -59.78 -17.97
CA ILE A 16 47.87 -58.68 -17.00
C ILE A 16 47.92 -57.34 -17.72
N VAL A 17 48.75 -57.19 -18.75
CA VAL A 17 48.87 -55.97 -19.55
C VAL A 17 47.54 -55.63 -20.22
N THR A 18 46.88 -56.62 -20.83
CA THR A 18 45.57 -56.43 -21.47
C THR A 18 44.49 -56.09 -20.44
N PHE A 19 44.49 -56.71 -19.27
CA PHE A 19 43.56 -56.40 -18.18
C PHE A 19 43.74 -54.97 -17.66
N LEU A 20 44.99 -54.53 -17.47
CA LEU A 20 45.31 -53.16 -17.06
C LEU A 20 44.93 -52.15 -18.15
N ALA A 21 45.21 -52.47 -19.41
CA ALA A 21 44.80 -51.65 -20.56
C ALA A 21 43.26 -51.54 -20.63
N MET A 22 42.53 -52.64 -20.45
CA MET A 22 41.06 -52.67 -20.43
C MET A 22 40.50 -51.84 -19.27
N ASN A 23 41.08 -51.95 -18.08
CA ASN A 23 40.68 -51.15 -16.91
C ASN A 23 40.90 -49.65 -17.14
N PHE A 24 42.00 -49.29 -17.79
CA PHE A 24 42.30 -47.90 -18.11
C PHE A 24 41.43 -47.35 -19.25
N ILE A 25 41.22 -48.14 -20.31
CA ILE A 25 40.52 -47.71 -21.53
C ILE A 25 39.00 -47.78 -21.42
N LEU A 26 38.43 -48.73 -20.67
CA LEU A 26 36.97 -48.89 -20.59
C LEU A 26 36.40 -48.52 -19.22
N ILE A 27 36.96 -49.05 -18.13
CA ILE A 27 36.34 -48.91 -16.80
C ILE A 27 36.36 -47.46 -16.31
N LYS A 28 37.48 -46.74 -16.52
CA LYS A 28 37.59 -45.32 -16.15
C LYS A 28 36.63 -44.41 -16.92
N PRO A 29 36.63 -44.37 -18.28
CA PRO A 29 35.75 -43.44 -18.99
C PRO A 29 34.27 -43.77 -18.84
N ILE A 30 33.90 -45.06 -18.74
CA ILE A 30 32.49 -45.43 -18.49
C ILE A 30 32.01 -44.87 -17.14
N ARG A 31 32.83 -44.99 -16.08
CA ARG A 31 32.50 -44.41 -14.77
C ARG A 31 32.40 -42.89 -14.80
N GLU A 32 33.28 -42.22 -15.55
CA GLU A 32 33.20 -40.76 -15.71
C GLU A 32 31.93 -40.32 -16.44
N ILE A 33 31.52 -41.03 -17.49
CA ILE A 33 30.29 -40.71 -18.23
C ILE A 33 29.06 -40.90 -17.34
N ILE A 34 29.01 -41.97 -16.54
CA ILE A 34 27.91 -42.20 -15.60
C ILE A 34 27.84 -41.08 -14.57
N LYS A 35 28.98 -40.74 -13.93
CA LYS A 35 29.05 -39.62 -12.97
C LYS A 35 28.67 -38.28 -13.59
N LYS A 36 29.11 -38.03 -14.83
CA LYS A 36 28.78 -36.80 -15.55
C LYS A 36 27.29 -36.72 -15.83
N ARG A 37 26.65 -37.81 -16.25
CA ARG A 37 25.20 -37.84 -16.47
C ARG A 37 24.45 -37.64 -15.17
N ASP A 38 24.83 -38.34 -14.10
CA ASP A 38 24.16 -38.22 -12.82
C ASP A 38 24.34 -36.81 -12.23
N GLY A 39 25.53 -36.21 -12.38
CA GLY A 39 25.80 -34.84 -11.95
C GLY A 39 25.06 -33.77 -12.76
N LEU A 40 24.87 -33.99 -14.08
CA LEU A 40 24.04 -33.11 -14.91
C LEU A 40 22.57 -33.20 -14.49
N VAL A 41 22.06 -34.41 -14.27
CA VAL A 41 20.67 -34.62 -13.85
C VAL A 41 20.43 -34.03 -12.46
N SER A 42 21.33 -34.26 -11.50
CA SER A 42 21.19 -33.66 -10.16
C SER A 42 21.28 -32.14 -10.20
N GLY A 43 22.21 -31.59 -11.00
CA GLY A 43 22.33 -30.14 -11.17
C GLY A 43 21.09 -29.50 -11.77
N MET A 44 20.50 -30.13 -12.80
CA MET A 44 19.26 -29.65 -13.40
C MET A 44 18.06 -29.72 -12.44
N VAL A 45 18.01 -30.73 -11.56
CA VAL A 45 16.96 -30.82 -10.52
C VAL A 45 17.16 -29.74 -9.47
N GLU A 46 18.39 -29.55 -8.97
CA GLU A 46 18.70 -28.51 -7.98
C GLU A 46 18.44 -27.10 -8.52
N ASP A 47 18.79 -26.83 -9.78
CA ASP A 47 18.50 -25.55 -10.43
C ASP A 47 16.99 -25.33 -10.61
N ALA A 48 16.23 -26.38 -10.92
CA ALA A 48 14.77 -26.31 -11.03
C ALA A 48 14.10 -26.06 -9.68
N GLU A 49 14.57 -26.73 -8.61
CA GLU A 49 14.10 -26.49 -7.23
C GLU A 49 14.40 -25.06 -6.80
N LYS A 50 15.64 -24.58 -6.99
CA LYS A 50 16.00 -23.18 -6.69
C LYS A 50 15.15 -22.18 -7.47
N PHE A 51 14.88 -22.44 -8.74
CA PHE A 51 14.04 -21.55 -9.54
C PHE A 51 12.59 -21.53 -9.04
N ALA A 52 12.07 -22.68 -8.60
CA ALA A 52 10.74 -22.77 -8.00
C ALA A 52 10.68 -22.02 -6.67
N ASP A 53 11.66 -22.22 -5.79
CA ASP A 53 11.75 -21.53 -4.49
C ASP A 53 11.90 -20.01 -4.66
N ASP A 54 12.74 -19.56 -5.61
CA ASP A 54 12.90 -18.15 -5.93
C ASP A 54 11.61 -17.54 -6.50
N ALA A 55 10.89 -18.30 -7.33
CA ALA A 55 9.62 -17.85 -7.90
C ALA A 55 8.53 -17.75 -6.80
N GLU A 56 8.44 -18.73 -5.91
CA GLU A 56 7.51 -18.72 -4.78
C GLU A 56 7.84 -17.58 -3.81
N SER A 57 9.11 -17.39 -3.48
CA SER A 57 9.57 -16.28 -2.64
C SER A 57 9.26 -14.92 -3.26
N LYS A 58 9.47 -14.75 -4.58
CA LYS A 58 9.11 -13.52 -5.30
C LYS A 58 7.60 -13.28 -5.32
N LEU A 59 6.80 -14.33 -5.53
CA LEU A 59 5.33 -14.22 -5.46
C LEU A 59 4.88 -13.82 -4.07
N ALA A 60 5.38 -14.47 -3.02
CA ALA A 60 5.05 -14.13 -1.63
C ALA A 60 5.42 -12.68 -1.30
N ASN A 61 6.61 -12.21 -1.71
CA ASN A 61 7.03 -10.83 -1.53
C ASN A 61 6.15 -9.84 -2.31
N TYR A 62 5.72 -10.20 -3.53
CA TYR A 62 4.85 -9.37 -4.34
C TYR A 62 3.45 -9.28 -3.75
N GLU A 63 2.88 -10.39 -3.28
CA GLU A 63 1.60 -10.43 -2.59
C GLU A 63 1.63 -9.64 -1.28
N ALA A 64 2.72 -9.75 -0.51
CA ALA A 64 2.92 -8.96 0.71
C ALA A 64 2.96 -7.45 0.41
N GLN A 65 3.76 -7.02 -0.58
CA GLN A 65 3.83 -5.62 -1.00
C GLN A 65 2.48 -5.11 -1.53
N LEU A 66 1.73 -5.94 -2.24
CA LEU A 66 0.41 -5.58 -2.73
C LEU A 66 -0.60 -5.43 -1.58
N ALA A 67 -0.54 -6.30 -0.59
CA ALA A 67 -1.36 -6.21 0.62
C ALA A 67 -1.02 -4.96 1.43
N GLU A 68 0.27 -4.65 1.60
CA GLU A 68 0.76 -3.45 2.28
C GLU A 68 0.32 -2.18 1.53
N ALA A 69 0.49 -2.12 0.21
CA ALA A 69 0.05 -0.99 -0.60
C ALA A 69 -1.47 -0.78 -0.54
N ARG A 70 -2.26 -1.87 -0.52
CA ARG A 70 -3.72 -1.79 -0.32
C ARG A 70 -4.07 -1.26 1.06
N ALA A 71 -3.40 -1.74 2.11
CA ALA A 71 -3.62 -1.28 3.47
C ALA A 71 -3.29 0.21 3.60
N ALA A 72 -2.12 0.64 3.10
CA ALA A 72 -1.70 2.03 3.07
C ALA A 72 -2.70 2.90 2.28
N GLY A 73 -3.18 2.43 1.12
CA GLY A 73 -4.18 3.15 0.33
C GLY A 73 -5.53 3.29 1.04
N VAL A 74 -5.96 2.27 1.80
CA VAL A 74 -7.17 2.35 2.63
C VAL A 74 -6.98 3.35 3.78
N THR A 75 -5.86 3.28 4.49
CA THR A 75 -5.51 4.19 5.59
C THR A 75 -5.43 5.64 5.12
N GLU A 76 -4.83 5.90 3.95
CA GLU A 76 -4.77 7.24 3.37
C GLU A 76 -6.19 7.72 3.02
N ARG A 77 -7.01 6.87 2.39
CA ARG A 77 -8.41 7.20 2.09
C ARG A 77 -9.23 7.52 3.34
N THR A 78 -9.04 6.78 4.44
CA THR A 78 -9.74 7.06 5.69
C THR A 78 -9.24 8.36 6.30
N THR A 79 -7.93 8.59 6.31
CA THR A 79 -7.33 9.84 6.82
C THR A 79 -7.84 11.07 6.07
N VAL A 80 -7.84 11.02 4.72
CA VAL A 80 -8.36 12.12 3.90
C VAL A 80 -9.86 12.34 4.13
N LYS A 81 -10.64 11.26 4.31
CA LYS A 81 -12.08 11.38 4.64
C LYS A 81 -12.29 12.03 6.00
N ASP A 82 -11.55 11.62 7.01
CA ASP A 82 -11.67 12.14 8.37
C ASP A 82 -11.26 13.62 8.42
N GLN A 83 -10.17 13.98 7.75
CA GLN A 83 -9.77 15.38 7.55
C GLN A 83 -10.85 16.20 6.84
N ALA A 84 -11.42 15.67 5.76
CA ALA A 84 -12.49 16.36 5.03
C ALA A 84 -13.74 16.56 5.91
N MET A 85 -14.12 15.57 6.72
CA MET A 85 -15.25 15.71 7.67
C MET A 85 -14.95 16.74 8.75
N GLU A 86 -13.72 16.81 9.24
CA GLU A 86 -13.30 17.79 10.25
C GLU A 86 -13.30 19.21 9.67
N GLU A 87 -12.79 19.39 8.45
CA GLU A 87 -12.85 20.66 7.72
C GLU A 87 -14.29 21.08 7.42
N GLU A 88 -15.14 20.17 6.95
CA GLU A 88 -16.56 20.43 6.69
C GLU A 88 -17.26 20.89 7.98
N LYS A 89 -17.02 20.20 9.09
CA LYS A 89 -17.56 20.58 10.40
C LYS A 89 -17.05 21.94 10.86
N ALA A 90 -15.77 22.25 10.64
CA ALA A 90 -15.19 23.54 10.98
C ALA A 90 -15.80 24.69 10.14
N ILE A 91 -16.02 24.46 8.85
CA ILE A 91 -16.66 25.43 7.95
C ILE A 91 -18.13 25.65 8.37
N LEU A 92 -18.88 24.58 8.62
CA LEU A 92 -20.26 24.66 9.10
C LEU A 92 -20.36 25.39 10.44
N SER A 93 -19.45 25.12 11.37
CA SER A 93 -19.42 25.83 12.67
C SER A 93 -19.16 27.33 12.46
N LYS A 94 -18.17 27.69 11.63
CA LYS A 94 -17.88 29.10 11.33
C LYS A 94 -19.07 29.80 10.68
N ALA A 95 -19.70 29.17 9.69
CA ALA A 95 -20.87 29.72 9.04
C ALA A 95 -22.05 29.89 10.02
N ALA A 96 -22.25 28.94 10.93
CA ALA A 96 -23.26 29.05 11.98
C ALA A 96 -22.96 30.20 12.95
N ASP A 97 -21.70 30.36 13.37
CA ASP A 97 -21.26 31.44 14.27
C ASP A 97 -21.40 32.82 13.59
N GLU A 98 -21.02 32.94 12.33
CA GLU A 98 -21.19 34.16 11.52
C GLU A 98 -22.66 34.52 11.36
N THR A 99 -23.51 33.55 11.02
CA THR A 99 -24.97 33.76 10.89
C THR A 99 -25.59 34.16 12.23
N ALA A 100 -25.14 33.56 13.34
CA ALA A 100 -25.62 33.93 14.68
C ALA A 100 -25.20 35.35 15.07
N ALA A 101 -23.98 35.75 14.74
CA ALA A 101 -23.48 37.10 14.96
C ALA A 101 -24.25 38.13 14.12
N GLU A 102 -24.48 37.83 12.83
CA GLU A 102 -25.26 38.70 11.94
C GLU A 102 -26.70 38.84 12.41
N LEU A 103 -27.35 37.74 12.83
CA LEU A 103 -28.70 37.78 13.38
C LEU A 103 -28.77 38.62 14.68
N SER A 104 -27.75 38.55 15.53
CA SER A 104 -27.67 39.40 16.72
C SER A 104 -27.54 40.87 16.35
N ALA A 105 -26.64 41.19 15.40
CA ALA A 105 -26.44 42.56 14.94
C ALA A 105 -27.71 43.16 14.31
N VAL A 106 -28.42 42.38 13.49
CA VAL A 106 -29.71 42.78 12.90
C VAL A 106 -30.76 43.00 13.98
N ARG A 107 -30.84 42.13 15.00
CA ARG A 107 -31.76 42.32 16.13
C ARG A 107 -31.47 43.59 16.92
N ASP A 108 -30.20 43.89 17.17
CA ASP A 108 -29.78 45.11 17.86
C ASP A 108 -30.10 46.36 17.04
N GLN A 109 -29.90 46.31 15.72
CA GLN A 109 -30.26 47.40 14.80
C GLN A 109 -31.77 47.62 14.78
N VAL A 110 -32.57 46.56 14.68
CA VAL A 110 -34.04 46.65 14.72
C VAL A 110 -34.52 47.21 16.07
N ALA A 111 -33.92 46.80 17.19
CA ALA A 111 -34.25 47.37 18.49
C ALA A 111 -33.91 48.87 18.58
N GLY A 112 -32.80 49.29 17.98
CA GLY A 112 -32.42 50.70 17.82
C GLY A 112 -33.43 51.49 16.97
N ASP A 113 -33.82 50.95 15.81
CA ASP A 113 -34.78 51.56 14.89
C ASP A 113 -36.16 51.71 15.52
N VAL A 114 -36.63 50.69 16.27
CA VAL A 114 -37.90 50.75 17.02
C VAL A 114 -37.86 51.86 18.07
N LYS A 115 -36.73 52.01 18.79
CA LYS A 115 -36.57 53.06 19.79
C LYS A 115 -36.56 54.45 19.15
N GLY A 116 -35.81 54.63 18.06
CA GLY A 116 -35.79 55.89 17.30
C GLY A 116 -37.14 56.26 16.69
N ALA A 117 -37.88 55.25 16.18
CA ALA A 117 -39.23 55.44 15.69
C ALA A 117 -40.20 55.84 16.81
N MET A 118 -40.08 55.25 18.01
CA MET A 118 -40.89 55.63 19.17
C MET A 118 -40.58 57.04 19.68
N ASP A 119 -39.30 57.45 19.71
CA ASP A 119 -38.91 58.81 20.09
C ASP A 119 -39.48 59.83 19.08
N THR A 120 -39.42 59.50 17.79
CA THR A 120 -40.01 60.31 16.71
C THR A 120 -41.54 60.40 16.84
N LEU A 121 -42.22 59.27 17.09
CA LEU A 121 -43.67 59.27 17.31
C LEU A 121 -44.05 60.09 18.54
N THR A 122 -43.29 60.01 19.62
CA THR A 122 -43.56 60.78 20.85
C THR A 122 -43.41 62.28 20.62
N GLY A 123 -42.38 62.69 19.87
CA GLY A 123 -42.22 64.08 19.42
C GLY A 123 -43.37 64.55 18.49
N GLN A 124 -43.83 63.68 17.59
CA GLN A 124 -44.98 63.95 16.72
C GLN A 124 -46.31 63.98 17.48
N VAL A 125 -46.48 63.18 18.53
CA VAL A 125 -47.66 63.22 19.41
C VAL A 125 -47.73 64.54 20.17
N GLY A 126 -46.60 65.10 20.62
CA GLY A 126 -46.55 66.45 21.17
C GLY A 126 -47.01 67.52 20.17
N SER A 127 -46.51 67.43 18.94
CA SER A 127 -46.93 68.31 17.82
C SER A 127 -48.41 68.14 17.44
N MET A 128 -48.93 66.91 17.44
CA MET A 128 -50.33 66.64 17.16
C MET A 128 -51.24 67.09 18.29
N ALA A 129 -50.81 66.94 19.55
CA ALA A 129 -51.54 67.44 20.72
C ALA A 129 -51.65 68.97 20.70
N GLU A 130 -50.59 69.69 20.32
CA GLU A 130 -50.64 71.14 20.11
C GLU A 130 -51.61 71.53 18.97
N LYS A 131 -51.58 70.81 17.85
CA LYS A 131 -52.50 71.05 16.72
C LYS A 131 -53.96 70.76 17.07
N VAL A 132 -54.23 69.75 17.90
CA VAL A 132 -55.57 69.44 18.39
C VAL A 132 -56.02 70.49 19.42
N ALA A 133 -55.16 70.88 20.35
CA ALA A 133 -55.46 71.92 21.34
C ALA A 133 -55.74 73.28 20.65
N ALA A 134 -54.95 73.66 19.65
CA ALA A 134 -55.17 74.88 18.86
C ALA A 134 -56.48 74.84 18.04
N LYS A 135 -56.99 73.66 17.67
CA LYS A 135 -58.26 73.51 16.95
C LYS A 135 -59.48 73.41 17.88
N VAL A 136 -59.28 73.17 19.17
CA VAL A 136 -60.35 73.13 20.19
C VAL A 136 -60.47 74.47 20.94
N LEU A 137 -59.39 75.26 21.00
CA LEU A 137 -59.34 76.61 21.58
C LEU A 137 -59.51 77.74 20.55
N GLY A 138 -59.75 77.40 19.28
CA GLY A 138 -60.12 78.34 18.21
C GLY A 138 -61.60 78.25 17.88
#